data_AF-A0A7W1ZDL9-F1
#
_entry.id   AF-A0A7W1ZDL9-F1
#
_cell.length_a   1.000
_cell.length_b   1.000
_cell.length_c   1.000
_cell.angle_alpha   90.00
_cell.angle_beta   90.00
_cell.angle_gamma   90.00
#
_symmetry.space_group_name_H-M   'P 1'
#
loop_
_entity.id
_entity.type
_entity.pdbx_description
1 polymer ?
#
loop_
_entity_poly.entity_id
_entity_poly.type
_entity_poly.pdbx_seq_one_letter_code
_entity_poly.pdbx_strand_id
1 'polypeptide(L)'
;MATTLFHTFKKNISGIPIPKKFTFPFYYQPHALSEIAAEALQKYLEAQTDFQHNFGLEKGQPGLVIGKMFGVLVCHNKEGQLGYLWAFSGKMAETNHH
;
A
#
# COMPACT_ATOMS: atom_id res chain seq x y z
N MET A 1 5.91 -21.50 -1.27
CA MET A 1 5.58 -20.94 0.06
C MET A 1 4.48 -19.91 -0.16
N ALA A 2 3.40 -19.91 0.63
CA ALA A 2 2.33 -18.94 0.45
C ALA A 2 2.83 -17.55 0.85
N THR A 3 2.89 -16.63 -0.10
CA THR A 3 3.25 -15.23 0.18
C THR A 3 2.09 -14.59 0.93
N THR A 4 2.30 -14.21 2.18
CA THR A 4 1.27 -13.52 2.97
C THR A 4 1.16 -12.08 2.48
N LEU A 5 0.06 -11.76 1.79
CA LEU A 5 -0.26 -10.40 1.32
C LEU A 5 -0.78 -9.48 2.44
N PHE A 6 -1.05 -10.06 3.61
CA PHE A 6 -1.58 -9.35 4.76
C PHE A 6 -0.45 -8.81 5.64
N HIS A 7 -0.50 -7.51 5.89
CA HIS A 7 0.47 -6.81 6.72
C HIS A 7 -0.16 -6.36 8.03
N THR A 8 0.55 -6.54 9.13
CA THR A 8 0.16 -6.01 10.44
C THR A 8 0.74 -4.62 10.66
N PHE A 9 0.04 -3.80 11.46
CA PHE A 9 0.55 -2.48 11.84
C PHE A 9 1.76 -2.63 12.76
N LYS A 10 2.90 -2.06 12.35
CA LYS A 10 4.11 -1.98 13.20
C LYS A 10 4.07 -0.84 14.21
N LYS A 11 3.27 0.19 13.93
CA LYS A 11 3.00 1.31 14.85
C LYS A 11 1.89 0.92 15.83
N ASN A 12 1.92 1.45 17.04
CA ASN A 12 0.80 1.32 17.96
C ASN A 12 -0.41 2.11 17.42
N ILE A 13 -1.51 1.42 17.16
CA ILE A 13 -2.75 1.99 16.62
C ILE A 13 -3.92 1.91 17.62
N SER A 14 -3.71 1.51 18.87
CA SER A 14 -4.80 1.26 19.83
C SER A 14 -5.64 2.52 20.15
N GLY A 15 -5.05 3.71 19.98
CA GLY A 15 -5.74 4.99 20.16
C GLY A 15 -6.54 5.46 18.94
N ILE A 16 -6.49 4.74 17.82
CA ILE A 16 -7.16 5.13 16.58
C ILE A 16 -8.46 4.33 16.44
N PRO A 17 -9.63 4.99 16.50
CA PRO A 17 -10.90 4.27 16.37
C PRO A 17 -11.07 3.69 14.98
N ILE A 18 -11.69 2.52 14.88
CA ILE A 18 -12.07 1.92 13.59
C ILE A 18 -13.28 2.69 13.04
N PRO A 19 -13.27 3.08 11.75
CA PRO A 19 -14.39 3.81 11.18
C PRO A 19 -15.65 2.95 11.15
N LYS A 20 -16.79 3.53 11.55
CA LYS A 20 -18.09 2.84 11.57
C LYS A 20 -18.79 2.79 10.21
N LYS A 21 -18.32 3.57 9.24
CA LYS A 21 -18.90 3.71 7.90
C LYS A 21 -17.77 3.82 6.87
N PHE A 22 -18.02 3.36 5.66
CA PHE A 22 -17.14 3.63 4.53
C PHE A 22 -17.14 5.12 4.17
N THR A 23 -15.99 5.61 3.72
CA THR A 23 -15.81 7.00 3.32
C THR A 23 -16.52 7.28 2.00
N PHE A 24 -17.13 8.46 1.89
CA PHE A 24 -17.71 8.95 0.64
C PHE A 24 -16.59 9.51 -0.25
N PRO A 25 -16.49 9.11 -1.54
CA PRO A 25 -15.28 9.34 -2.34
C PRO A 25 -15.03 10.80 -2.74
N PHE A 26 -15.99 11.70 -2.55
CA PHE A 26 -15.91 13.07 -3.10
C PHE A 26 -15.46 14.15 -2.11
N TYR A 27 -15.50 13.90 -0.79
CA TYR A 27 -15.18 14.92 0.24
C TYR A 27 -14.59 14.30 1.51
N TYR A 28 -13.59 13.42 1.39
CA TYR A 28 -13.03 12.74 2.56
C TYR A 28 -11.57 13.11 2.83
N GLN A 29 -11.27 13.27 4.11
CA GLN A 29 -9.92 13.12 4.63
C GLN A 29 -9.66 11.64 4.83
N PRO A 30 -8.52 11.10 4.36
CA PRO A 30 -8.17 9.71 4.58
C PRO A 30 -8.16 9.38 6.07
N HIS A 31 -8.62 8.18 6.38
CA HIS A 31 -8.59 7.71 7.76
C HIS A 31 -7.14 7.48 8.20
N ALA A 32 -6.79 7.83 9.44
CA ALA A 32 -5.40 7.72 9.95
C ALA A 32 -4.79 6.32 9.78
N LEU A 33 -5.60 5.26 9.93
CA LEU A 33 -5.13 3.88 9.66
C LEU A 33 -4.71 3.68 8.19
N SER A 34 -5.42 4.28 7.26
CA SER A 34 -5.10 4.21 5.83
C SER A 34 -3.84 5.02 5.51
N GLU A 35 -3.64 6.17 6.14
CA GLU A 35 -2.40 6.94 6.01
C GLU A 35 -1.19 6.14 6.52
N ILE A 36 -1.30 5.52 7.70
CA ILE A 36 -0.22 4.67 8.25
C ILE A 36 0.10 3.49 7.32
N ALA A 37 -0.92 2.85 6.74
CA ALA A 37 -0.73 1.77 5.79
C ALA A 37 -0.07 2.24 4.49
N ALA A 38 -0.42 3.44 4.00
CA ALA A 38 0.19 4.04 2.82
C ALA A 38 1.65 4.45 3.06
N GLU A 39 1.98 5.02 4.22
CA GLU A 39 3.36 5.31 4.62
C GLU A 39 4.20 4.03 4.67
N ALA A 40 3.64 2.93 5.16
CA ALA A 40 4.33 1.64 5.19
C ALA A 40 4.64 1.13 3.79
N LEU A 41 3.72 1.32 2.83
CA LEU A 41 3.94 0.99 1.43
C LEU A 41 5.02 1.87 0.81
N GLN A 42 4.98 3.18 1.02
CA GLN A 42 5.98 4.12 0.51
C GLN A 42 7.39 3.73 0.99
N LYS A 43 7.55 3.45 2.29
CA LYS A 43 8.83 2.99 2.86
C LYS A 43 9.32 1.69 2.24
N TYR A 44 8.40 0.77 1.93
CA TYR A 44 8.77 -0.46 1.22
C TYR A 44 9.21 -0.14 -0.21
N LEU A 45 8.48 0.68 -0.96
CA LEU A 45 8.83 1.05 -2.34
C LEU A 45 10.19 1.75 -2.45
N GLU A 46 10.58 2.53 -1.43
CA GLU A 46 11.88 3.20 -1.35
C GLU A 46 13.06 2.25 -1.08
N ALA A 47 12.83 1.12 -0.41
CA ALA A 47 13.89 0.24 0.07
C ALA A 47 13.89 -1.15 -0.59
N GLN A 48 12.83 -1.52 -1.29
CA GLN A 48 12.70 -2.83 -1.92
C GLN A 48 13.72 -3.00 -3.05
N THR A 49 14.10 -4.25 -3.29
CA THR A 49 14.94 -4.65 -4.42
C THR A 49 14.34 -5.83 -5.19
N ASP A 50 13.06 -6.14 -4.96
CA ASP A 50 12.35 -7.27 -5.56
C ASP A 50 11.76 -6.95 -6.94
N PHE A 51 11.68 -5.68 -7.33
CA PHE A 51 11.43 -5.28 -8.71
C PHE A 51 12.13 -3.96 -9.09
N GLN A 52 12.29 -3.74 -10.39
CA GLN A 52 12.84 -2.51 -10.96
C GLN A 52 11.74 -1.76 -11.70
N HIS A 53 11.47 -0.54 -11.28
CA HIS A 53 10.50 0.34 -11.94
C HIS A 53 10.99 1.79 -11.87
N ASN A 54 10.95 2.50 -13.00
CA ASN A 54 11.34 3.90 -13.05
C ASN A 54 10.15 4.80 -12.72
N PHE A 55 10.01 5.14 -11.44
CA PHE A 55 8.98 6.06 -10.96
C PHE A 55 9.31 7.54 -11.24
N GLY A 56 10.49 7.85 -11.80
CA GLY A 56 10.95 9.21 -12.02
C GLY A 56 11.49 9.91 -10.77
N LEU A 57 11.84 9.15 -9.72
CA LEU A 57 12.37 9.69 -8.46
C LEU A 57 13.90 9.87 -8.49
N GLU A 58 14.60 9.09 -9.32
CA GLU A 58 16.05 9.10 -9.43
C GLU A 58 16.52 9.64 -10.78
N LYS A 59 17.37 10.67 -10.76
CA LYS A 59 17.91 11.27 -11.97
C LYS A 59 18.84 10.29 -12.69
N GLY A 60 18.52 9.97 -13.95
CA GLY A 60 19.33 9.08 -14.77
C GLY A 60 19.04 7.59 -14.59
N GLN A 61 18.01 7.23 -13.82
CA GLN A 61 17.53 5.85 -13.73
C GLN A 61 17.15 5.35 -15.15
N PRO A 62 17.62 4.16 -15.56
CA PRO A 62 17.28 3.60 -16.87
C PRO A 62 15.78 3.24 -16.97
N GLY A 63 15.26 3.21 -18.19
CA GLY A 63 13.87 2.85 -18.49
C GLY A 63 12.92 4.05 -18.62
N LEU A 64 11.69 3.79 -19.05
CA LEU A 64 10.67 4.82 -19.24
C LEU A 64 10.15 5.30 -17.88
N VAL A 65 10.13 6.62 -17.67
CA VAL A 65 9.58 7.25 -16.46
C VAL A 65 8.06 7.12 -16.47
N ILE A 66 7.51 6.31 -15.57
CA ILE A 66 6.07 6.05 -15.48
C ILE A 66 5.65 6.00 -14.01
N GLY A 67 4.69 6.85 -13.63
CA GLY A 67 4.05 6.79 -12.31
C GLY A 67 3.13 5.58 -12.16
N LYS A 68 2.87 5.16 -10.92
CA LYS A 68 1.98 4.05 -10.62
C LYS A 68 1.02 4.39 -9.49
N MET A 69 -0.25 4.02 -9.67
CA MET A 69 -1.23 4.12 -8.60
C MET A 69 -1.23 2.84 -7.77
N PHE A 70 -0.93 3.01 -6.49
CA PHE A 70 -1.07 1.98 -5.48
C PHE A 70 -2.27 2.27 -4.58
N GLY A 71 -2.84 1.21 -4.02
CA GLY A 71 -3.92 1.27 -3.06
C GLY A 71 -3.58 0.47 -1.81
N VAL A 72 -4.13 0.91 -0.68
CA VAL A 72 -4.09 0.17 0.58
C VAL A 72 -5.53 -0.11 1.03
N LEU A 73 -5.76 -1.30 1.58
CA LEU A 73 -7.04 -1.68 2.16
C LEU A 73 -6.82 -2.10 3.61
N VAL A 74 -7.29 -1.28 4.56
CA VAL A 74 -7.32 -1.64 5.97
C VAL A 74 -8.48 -2.60 6.22
N CYS A 75 -8.19 -3.79 6.73
CA CYS A 75 -9.18 -4.85 6.92
C CYS A 75 -8.84 -5.76 8.09
N HIS A 76 -9.84 -6.52 8.54
CA HIS A 76 -9.60 -7.65 9.42
C HIS A 76 -9.31 -8.91 8.60
N ASN A 77 -8.34 -9.72 9.03
CA ASN A 77 -8.16 -11.05 8.47
C ASN A 77 -9.23 -12.03 9.01
N LYS A 78 -9.18 -13.30 8.59
CA LYS A 78 -10.12 -14.34 9.02
C LYS A 78 -10.06 -14.66 10.52
N GLU A 79 -8.97 -14.29 11.19
CA GLU A 79 -8.76 -14.46 12.63
C GLU A 79 -9.21 -13.22 13.43
N GLY A 80 -9.77 -12.20 12.77
CA GLY A 80 -10.20 -10.96 13.42
C GLY A 80 -9.05 -10.01 13.75
N GLN A 81 -7.84 -10.23 13.24
CA GLN A 81 -6.72 -9.31 13.43
C GLN A 81 -6.82 -8.15 12.44
N LEU A 82 -6.63 -6.92 12.94
CA LEU A 82 -6.62 -5.71 12.12
C LEU A 82 -5.26 -5.52 11.44
N GLY A 83 -5.28 -5.28 10.13
CA GLY A 83 -4.09 -5.03 9.33
C GLY A 83 -4.47 -4.40 7.99
N TYR A 84 -3.64 -4.61 6.97
CA TYR A 84 -3.88 -4.05 5.66
C TYR A 84 -3.29 -4.87 4.51
N LEU A 85 -3.85 -4.66 3.32
CA LEU A 85 -3.36 -5.17 2.04
C LEU A 85 -2.80 -4.03 1.20
N TRP A 86 -1.84 -4.35 0.34
CA TRP A 86 -1.38 -3.46 -0.73
C TRP A 86 -1.81 -4.00 -2.08
N ALA A 87 -2.11 -3.10 -3.01
CA ALA A 87 -2.44 -3.43 -4.38
C ALA A 87 -2.00 -2.31 -5.32
N PHE A 88 -1.99 -2.58 -6.62
CA PHE A 88 -1.73 -1.59 -7.65
C PHE A 88 -2.52 -1.92 -8.92
N SER A 89 -2.79 -0.93 -9.76
CA SER A 89 -3.65 -1.09 -10.93
C SER A 89 -2.88 -1.47 -12.20
N GLY A 90 -3.10 -2.66 -12.75
CA GLY A 90 -2.47 -3.10 -14.01
C GLY A 90 -1.00 -3.53 -13.86
N LYS A 91 -0.21 -3.53 -14.95
CA LYS A 91 1.16 -4.08 -14.99
C LYS A 91 2.18 -3.33 -14.13
N MET A 92 3.10 -4.04 -13.50
CA MET A 92 4.25 -3.47 -12.79
C MET A 92 5.53 -4.11 -13.31
N ALA A 93 6.56 -3.29 -13.57
CA ALA A 93 7.83 -3.77 -14.12
C ALA A 93 7.65 -4.68 -15.36
N GLU A 94 6.79 -4.27 -16.30
CA GLU A 94 6.44 -5.04 -17.51
C GLU A 94 5.76 -6.41 -17.29
N THR A 95 5.40 -6.75 -16.06
CA THR A 95 4.75 -8.03 -15.71
C THR A 95 3.35 -7.85 -15.13
N ASN A 96 2.53 -8.89 -15.32
CA ASN A 96 1.27 -9.04 -14.59
C ASN A 96 1.55 -9.83 -13.31
N HIS A 97 1.27 -9.23 -12.16
CA HIS A 97 1.22 -9.95 -10.89
C HIS A 97 -0.24 -10.39 -10.67
N HIS A 98 -0.45 -11.70 -10.52
CA HIS A 98 -1.75 -12.34 -10.25
C HIS A 98 -1.78 -12.95 -8.86
#